data_AF-A0A7C1JZ94-F1
#
_entry.id   AF-A0A7C1JZ94-F1
#
_cell.length_a   1.000
_cell.length_b   1.000
_cell.length_c   1.000
_cell.angle_alpha   90.00
_cell.angle_beta   90.00
_cell.angle_gamma   90.00
#
_symmetry.space_group_name_H-M   'P 1'
#
loop_
_entity.id
_entity.type
_entity.pdbx_description
1 polymer ?
#
loop_
_entity_poly.entity_id
_entity_poly.type
_entity_poly.pdbx_seq_one_letter_code
_entity_poly.pdbx_strand_id
1 'polypeptide(L)'
;MAGSLDIRPVWRLFVALGEVAQEARLALARGLLQSDQPLSPADQRRLSLALEHLSDVHEGFALTLRTTAVRSPSELRDLVRRILIDWSWLAELGLSWQGGQIELPVSQVLAFAHATVALGILPHLPPELITYPKAKRSYADIPVPRTPGEVLARIEELEQVVWEAAERPVGAVEPDPLRRTYGFFETSAWLVWQHLQRMTH
;
A
#
# COMPACT_ATOMS: atom_id res chain seq x y z
N MET A 1 21.53 20.21 -21.16
CA MET A 1 20.96 19.14 -21.98
C MET A 1 19.90 18.43 -21.16
N ALA A 2 18.62 18.65 -21.46
CA ALA A 2 17.54 17.91 -20.82
C ALA A 2 17.48 16.52 -21.48
N GLY A 3 18.08 15.51 -20.85
CA GLY A 3 17.86 14.12 -21.27
C GLY A 3 16.37 13.82 -21.10
N SER A 4 15.69 13.37 -22.16
CA SER A 4 14.30 12.93 -22.01
C SER A 4 14.30 11.74 -21.05
N LEU A 5 13.64 11.89 -19.90
CA LEU A 5 13.39 10.77 -19.01
C LEU A 5 12.67 9.67 -19.80
N ASP A 6 13.28 8.49 -19.90
CA ASP A 6 12.59 7.31 -20.39
C ASP A 6 11.53 6.92 -19.34
N ILE A 7 10.27 7.23 -19.64
CA ILE A 7 9.14 6.99 -18.73
C ILE A 7 8.65 5.54 -18.76
N ARG A 8 9.11 4.72 -19.72
CA ARG A 8 8.62 3.34 -19.91
C ARG A 8 8.85 2.44 -18.68
N PRO A 9 9.97 2.54 -17.93
CA PRO A 9 10.15 1.77 -16.71
C PRO A 9 9.16 2.17 -15.61
N VAL A 10 8.96 3.47 -15.39
CA VAL A 10 7.98 4.01 -14.42
C VAL A 10 6.57 3.56 -14.77
N TRP A 11 6.25 3.54 -16.06
CA TRP A 11 4.97 3.05 -16.56
C TRP A 11 4.72 1.58 -16.22
N ARG A 12 5.71 0.71 -16.44
CA ARG A 12 5.60 -0.72 -16.09
C ARG A 12 5.39 -0.91 -14.60
N LEU A 13 6.09 -0.14 -13.76
CA LEU A 13 5.91 -0.17 -12.31
C LEU A 13 4.49 0.23 -11.91
N PHE A 14 3.95 1.29 -12.53
CA PHE A 14 2.59 1.74 -12.27
C PHE A 14 1.52 0.70 -12.67
N VAL A 15 1.70 0.02 -13.80
CA VAL A 15 0.80 -1.06 -14.24
C VAL A 15 0.88 -2.25 -13.29
N ALA A 16 2.10 -2.68 -12.93
CA ALA A 16 2.31 -3.79 -12.00
C ALA A 16 1.64 -3.54 -10.64
N LEU A 17 1.65 -2.28 -10.17
CA LEU A 17 0.95 -1.87 -8.96
C LEU A 17 -0.55 -2.16 -9.05
N GLY A 18 -1.19 -1.77 -10.16
CA GLY A 18 -2.61 -2.03 -10.40
C GLY A 18 -2.94 -3.52 -10.44
N GLU A 19 -2.07 -4.33 -11.04
CA GLU A 19 -2.21 -5.79 -11.07
C GLU A 19 -2.14 -6.40 -9.68
N VAL A 20 -1.13 -6.04 -8.88
CA VAL A 20 -1.00 -6.51 -7.49
C VAL A 20 -2.23 -6.12 -6.66
N ALA A 21 -2.68 -4.87 -6.77
CA ALA A 21 -3.86 -4.40 -6.06
C ALA A 21 -5.14 -5.17 -6.47
N GLN A 22 -5.31 -5.42 -7.76
CA GLN A 22 -6.46 -6.18 -8.27
C GLN A 22 -6.43 -7.64 -7.79
N GLU A 23 -5.27 -8.30 -7.85
CA GLU A 23 -5.11 -9.69 -7.40
C GLU A 23 -5.31 -9.83 -5.89
N ALA A 24 -4.82 -8.87 -5.10
CA ALA A 24 -5.04 -8.82 -3.66
C ALA A 24 -6.52 -8.67 -3.32
N ARG A 25 -7.22 -7.72 -3.96
CA ARG A 25 -8.67 -7.53 -3.81
C ARG A 25 -9.44 -8.82 -4.15
N LEU A 26 -9.07 -9.49 -5.25
CA LEU A 26 -9.71 -10.73 -5.67
C LEU A 26 -9.46 -11.89 -4.70
N ALA A 27 -8.25 -12.00 -4.14
CA ALA A 27 -7.92 -12.98 -3.11
C ALA A 27 -8.75 -12.75 -1.84
N LEU A 28 -8.83 -11.51 -1.36
CA LEU A 28 -9.67 -11.15 -0.21
C LEU A 28 -11.16 -11.39 -0.49
N ALA A 29 -11.64 -11.09 -1.71
CA ALA A 29 -13.03 -11.34 -2.10
C ALA A 29 -13.37 -12.83 -2.05
N ARG A 30 -12.49 -13.69 -2.56
CA ARG A 30 -12.65 -15.16 -2.46
C ARG A 30 -12.65 -15.64 -1.02
N GLY A 31 -11.71 -15.14 -0.20
CA GLY A 31 -11.68 -15.45 1.23
C GLY A 31 -12.95 -15.01 1.96
N LEU A 32 -13.52 -13.86 1.61
CA LEU A 32 -14.80 -13.41 2.18
C LEU A 32 -15.99 -14.29 1.80
N LEU A 33 -15.98 -14.90 0.60
CA LEU A 33 -16.98 -15.89 0.18
C LEU A 33 -16.81 -17.23 0.89
N GLN A 34 -15.58 -17.58 1.27
CA GLN A 34 -15.20 -18.81 1.97
C GLN A 34 -14.68 -18.48 3.37
N SER A 35 -15.46 -17.73 4.16
CA SER A 35 -15.00 -17.04 5.37
C SER A 35 -14.32 -17.92 6.41
N ASP A 36 -14.70 -19.19 6.48
CA ASP A 36 -14.25 -20.13 7.51
C ASP A 36 -13.12 -21.05 7.03
N GLN A 37 -12.72 -20.92 5.76
CA GLN A 37 -11.63 -21.69 5.18
C GLN A 37 -10.37 -20.82 4.97
N PRO A 38 -9.17 -21.38 5.17
CA PRO A 38 -7.94 -20.73 4.74
C PRO A 38 -7.97 -20.45 3.24
N LEU A 39 -7.26 -19.41 2.82
CA LEU A 39 -7.09 -19.11 1.40
C LEU A 39 -6.39 -20.27 0.67
N SER A 40 -6.66 -20.37 -0.63
CA SER A 40 -5.90 -21.29 -1.49
C SER A 40 -4.42 -20.89 -1.50
N PRO A 41 -3.47 -21.82 -1.73
CA PRO A 41 -2.05 -21.48 -1.83
C PRO A 41 -1.72 -20.43 -2.90
N ALA A 42 -2.54 -20.36 -3.96
CA ALA A 42 -2.41 -19.33 -4.99
C ALA A 42 -2.83 -17.94 -4.47
N ASP A 43 -3.89 -17.88 -3.67
CA ASP A 43 -4.35 -16.63 -3.05
C ASP A 43 -3.44 -16.16 -1.93
N GLN A 44 -2.88 -17.07 -1.15
CA GLN A 44 -1.83 -16.76 -0.17
C GLN A 44 -0.64 -16.08 -0.85
N ARG A 45 -0.13 -16.65 -1.96
CA ARG A 45 0.96 -16.02 -2.73
C ARG A 45 0.61 -14.64 -3.27
N ARG A 46 -0.63 -14.42 -3.72
CA ARG A 46 -1.08 -13.08 -4.16
C ARG A 46 -1.05 -12.08 -3.01
N LEU A 47 -1.46 -12.48 -1.81
CA LEU A 47 -1.36 -11.64 -0.62
C LEU A 47 0.09 -11.43 -0.18
N SER A 48 0.97 -12.41 -0.33
CA SER A 48 2.42 -12.23 -0.10
C SER A 48 3.01 -11.16 -1.05
N LEU A 49 2.66 -11.19 -2.34
CA LEU A 49 3.08 -10.14 -3.28
C LEU A 49 2.51 -8.76 -2.91
N ALA A 50 1.29 -8.72 -2.37
CA ALA A 50 0.71 -7.49 -1.88
C ALA A 50 1.42 -6.97 -0.63
N LEU A 51 1.90 -7.85 0.26
CA LEU A 51 2.75 -7.47 1.39
C LEU A 51 4.09 -6.90 0.93
N GLU A 52 4.76 -7.55 -0.02
CA GLU A 52 6.00 -7.01 -0.61
C GLU A 52 5.78 -5.60 -1.17
N HIS A 53 4.66 -5.39 -1.85
CA HIS A 53 4.29 -4.08 -2.34
C HIS A 53 3.99 -3.06 -1.22
N LEU A 54 3.35 -3.48 -0.13
CA LEU A 54 3.13 -2.61 1.03
C LEU A 54 4.44 -2.26 1.74
N SER A 55 5.43 -3.16 1.76
CA SER A 55 6.79 -2.84 2.21
C SER A 55 7.41 -1.73 1.37
N ASP A 56 7.27 -1.75 0.04
CA ASP A 56 7.71 -0.64 -0.83
C ASP A 56 6.99 0.68 -0.49
N VAL A 57 5.69 0.63 -0.15
CA VAL A 57 4.91 1.80 0.30
C VAL A 57 5.47 2.35 1.61
N HIS A 58 5.79 1.47 2.57
CA HIS A 58 6.37 1.82 3.86
C HIS A 58 7.76 2.45 3.70
N GLU A 59 8.64 1.83 2.92
CA GLU A 59 9.96 2.37 2.60
C GLU A 59 9.84 3.72 1.88
N GLY A 60 8.91 3.85 0.94
CA GLY A 60 8.64 5.11 0.24
C GLY A 60 8.18 6.21 1.18
N PHE A 61 7.35 5.88 2.17
CA PHE A 61 6.99 6.81 3.24
C PHE A 61 8.24 7.26 4.02
N ALA A 62 9.08 6.32 4.47
CA ALA A 62 10.30 6.64 5.21
C ALA A 62 11.25 7.55 4.42
N LEU A 63 11.44 7.28 3.11
CA LEU A 63 12.31 8.05 2.22
C LEU A 63 11.79 9.48 1.94
N THR A 64 10.47 9.63 1.84
CA THR A 64 9.82 10.90 1.49
C THR A 64 9.47 11.75 2.71
N LEU A 65 9.45 11.17 3.92
CA LEU A 65 9.18 11.90 5.15
C LEU A 65 10.16 13.06 5.32
N ARG A 66 9.62 14.24 5.64
CA ARG A 66 10.37 15.44 5.97
C ARG A 66 9.93 15.91 7.34
N THR A 67 10.88 16.32 8.18
CA THR A 67 10.59 16.83 9.53
C THR A 67 9.66 18.04 9.51
N THR A 68 9.69 18.85 8.44
CA THR A 68 8.79 19.99 8.22
C THR A 68 7.32 19.59 8.04
N ALA A 69 7.03 18.34 7.71
CA ALA A 69 5.66 17.83 7.59
C ALA A 69 5.04 17.43 8.94
N VAL A 70 5.86 17.30 10.00
CA VAL A 70 5.43 16.86 11.32
C VAL A 70 5.06 18.06 12.18
N ARG A 71 3.83 18.06 12.72
CA ARG A 71 3.27 19.26 13.40
C ARG A 71 3.51 19.27 14.90
N SER A 72 3.88 18.13 15.50
CA SER A 72 4.10 18.03 16.94
C SER A 72 5.37 17.26 17.31
N PRO A 73 6.09 17.64 18.39
CA PRO A 73 7.25 16.90 18.89
C PRO A 73 6.93 15.49 19.42
N SER A 74 5.70 15.23 19.87
CA SER A 74 5.26 13.89 20.26
C SER A 74 5.14 12.97 19.05
N GLU A 75 4.46 13.43 17.99
CA GLU A 75 4.36 12.70 16.73
C GLU A 75 5.75 12.43 16.14
N LEU A 76 6.66 13.42 16.16
CA LEU A 76 8.02 13.21 15.70
C LEU A 76 8.74 12.09 16.48
N ARG A 77 8.58 12.03 17.81
CA ARG A 77 9.19 10.96 18.63
C ARG A 77 8.59 9.59 18.31
N ASP A 78 7.29 9.50 18.08
CA ASP A 78 6.63 8.25 17.75
C ASP A 78 7.02 7.76 16.35
N LEU A 79 7.11 8.67 15.37
CA LEU A 79 7.64 8.40 14.03
C LEU A 79 9.10 7.92 14.11
N VAL A 80 9.95 8.63 14.86
CA VAL A 80 11.35 8.24 15.06
C VAL A 80 11.45 6.83 15.64
N ARG A 81 10.62 6.46 16.63
CA ARG A 81 10.64 5.12 17.22
C ARG A 81 10.21 4.00 16.27
N ARG A 82 9.30 4.29 15.33
CA ARG A 82 8.72 3.29 14.42
C ARG A 82 9.44 3.21 13.08
N ILE A 83 10.04 4.31 12.62
CA ILE A 83 10.71 4.44 11.33
C ILE A 83 12.23 4.28 11.46
N LEU A 84 12.85 4.60 12.61
CA LEU A 84 14.27 4.30 12.80
C LEU A 84 14.44 2.79 12.94
N ILE A 85 14.47 2.15 11.79
CA ILE A 85 15.19 0.92 11.50
C ILE A 85 16.57 1.07 12.16
N ASP A 86 16.98 0.04 12.89
CA ASP A 86 18.35 -0.05 13.40
C ASP A 86 19.29 -0.17 12.20
N TRP A 87 19.84 0.94 11.71
CA TRP A 87 20.74 0.97 10.55
C TRP A 87 22.04 0.18 10.77
N SER A 88 22.23 -0.44 11.93
CA SER A 88 23.29 -1.41 12.22
C SER A 88 23.29 -2.61 11.26
N TRP A 89 22.14 -3.06 10.76
CA TRP A 89 22.08 -4.21 9.84
C TRP A 89 22.78 -3.94 8.49
N LEU A 90 22.87 -2.69 8.04
CA LEU A 90 23.68 -2.30 6.88
C LEU A 90 25.17 -2.49 7.15
N ALA A 91 25.62 -2.20 8.37
CA ALA A 91 27.01 -2.43 8.76
C ALA A 91 27.34 -3.92 8.89
N GLU A 92 26.38 -4.74 9.34
CA GLU A 92 26.52 -6.20 9.44
C GLU A 92 26.58 -6.90 8.06
N LEU A 93 25.92 -6.35 7.04
CA LEU A 93 26.03 -6.78 5.64
C LEU A 93 27.31 -6.32 4.93
N GLY A 94 28.23 -5.65 5.64
CA GLY A 94 29.48 -5.14 5.06
C GLY A 94 29.31 -3.90 4.19
N LEU A 95 28.11 -3.29 4.17
CA LEU A 95 27.84 -2.04 3.48
C LEU A 95 28.34 -0.87 4.34
N SER A 96 29.66 -0.79 4.50
CA SER A 96 30.31 0.51 4.73
C SER A 96 29.93 1.44 3.58
N TRP A 97 29.72 2.74 3.83
CA TRP A 97 29.38 3.73 2.80
C TRP A 97 30.51 3.80 1.76
N GLN A 98 30.49 2.87 0.81
CA GLN A 98 31.31 2.86 -0.38
C GLN A 98 30.54 3.69 -1.39
N GLY A 99 30.89 4.98 -1.47
CA GLY A 99 30.34 5.88 -2.48
C GLY A 99 30.56 5.27 -3.86
N GLY A 100 29.51 4.68 -4.43
CA GLY A 100 29.71 3.84 -5.61
C GLY A 100 28.45 3.37 -6.33
N GLN A 101 27.26 3.90 -6.05
CA GLN A 101 26.11 3.96 -6.97
C GLN A 101 24.95 4.62 -6.20
N ILE A 102 24.40 5.71 -6.73
CA ILE A 102 23.16 6.29 -6.20
C ILE A 102 22.04 5.43 -6.77
N GLU A 103 21.50 4.51 -5.97
CA GLU A 103 20.27 3.82 -6.32
C GLU A 103 19.11 4.81 -6.22
N LEU A 104 18.34 4.96 -7.30
CA LEU A 104 17.18 5.84 -7.32
C LEU A 104 15.97 5.03 -6.82
N PRO A 105 15.37 5.34 -5.66
CA PRO A 105 14.28 4.55 -5.08
C PRO A 105 12.93 4.87 -5.76
N VAL A 106 12.91 4.73 -7.09
CA VAL A 106 11.77 5.13 -7.93
C VAL A 106 10.54 4.28 -7.63
N SER A 107 10.72 2.98 -7.38
CA SER A 107 9.61 2.06 -7.04
C SER A 107 8.97 2.42 -5.72
N GLN A 108 9.75 2.62 -4.66
CA GLN A 108 9.24 2.93 -3.32
C GLN A 108 8.52 4.29 -3.31
N VAL A 109 9.13 5.31 -3.93
CA VAL A 109 8.52 6.64 -4.02
C VAL A 109 7.21 6.61 -4.83
N LEU A 110 7.17 5.87 -5.94
CA LEU A 110 5.96 5.72 -6.74
C LEU A 110 4.87 4.95 -5.99
N ALA A 111 5.23 3.85 -5.32
CA ALA A 111 4.32 3.04 -4.52
C ALA A 111 3.66 3.87 -3.42
N PHE A 112 4.47 4.62 -2.66
CA PHE A 112 3.97 5.49 -1.61
C PHE A 112 3.08 6.64 -2.14
N ALA A 113 3.48 7.27 -3.25
CA ALA A 113 2.68 8.31 -3.88
C ALA A 113 1.31 7.78 -4.34
N HIS A 114 1.29 6.61 -4.97
CA HIS A 114 0.07 5.93 -5.38
C HIS A 114 -0.81 5.58 -4.17
N ALA A 115 -0.25 4.98 -3.12
CA ALA A 115 -0.99 4.60 -1.91
C ALA A 115 -1.63 5.82 -1.24
N THR A 116 -0.91 6.96 -1.16
CA THR A 116 -1.44 8.20 -0.61
C THR A 116 -2.64 8.71 -1.40
N VAL A 117 -2.57 8.67 -2.74
CA VAL A 117 -3.69 9.05 -3.62
C VAL A 117 -4.87 8.10 -3.45
N ALA A 118 -4.62 6.78 -3.39
CA ALA A 118 -5.65 5.79 -3.15
C ALA A 118 -6.38 6.01 -1.81
N LEU A 119 -5.64 6.27 -0.74
CA LEU A 119 -6.21 6.58 0.59
C LEU A 119 -7.05 7.86 0.59
N GLY A 120 -6.65 8.89 -0.16
CA GLY A 120 -7.42 10.13 -0.30
C GLY A 120 -8.70 9.97 -1.12
N ILE A 121 -8.68 9.08 -2.10
CA ILE A 121 -9.80 8.86 -3.03
C ILE A 121 -10.82 7.86 -2.48
N LEU A 122 -10.36 6.89 -1.69
CA LEU A 122 -11.18 5.79 -1.17
C LEU A 122 -12.56 6.22 -0.64
N PRO A 123 -12.70 7.30 0.17
CA PRO A 123 -14.02 7.69 0.70
C PRO A 123 -14.99 8.23 -0.37
N HIS A 124 -14.46 8.59 -1.54
CA HIS A 124 -15.16 9.18 -2.66
C HIS A 124 -15.42 8.18 -3.80
N LEU A 125 -15.09 6.90 -3.60
CA LEU A 125 -15.29 5.89 -4.63
C LEU A 125 -16.80 5.75 -4.94
N PRO A 126 -17.21 5.80 -6.23
CA PRO A 126 -18.60 5.63 -6.63
C PRO A 126 -19.21 4.32 -6.11
N PRO A 127 -20.45 4.31 -5.56
CA PRO A 127 -21.09 3.12 -5.01
C PRO A 127 -21.16 1.92 -5.97
N GLU A 128 -21.18 2.17 -7.28
CA GLU A 128 -21.26 1.17 -8.34
C GLU A 128 -19.96 0.37 -8.48
N LEU A 129 -18.84 0.93 -8.01
CA LEU A 129 -17.51 0.33 -8.05
C LEU A 129 -17.16 -0.40 -6.75
N ILE A 130 -17.98 -0.26 -5.70
CA ILE A 130 -17.73 -0.87 -4.39
C ILE A 130 -18.22 -2.31 -4.38
N THR A 131 -17.29 -3.25 -4.23
CA THR A 131 -17.56 -4.70 -4.27
C THR A 131 -17.44 -5.41 -2.91
N TYR A 132 -17.14 -4.68 -1.83
CA TYR A 132 -17.10 -5.25 -0.48
C TYR A 132 -18.49 -5.79 -0.05
N PRO A 133 -18.59 -7.06 0.38
CA PRO A 133 -19.88 -7.77 0.46
C PRO A 133 -20.72 -7.51 1.73
N LYS A 134 -20.12 -7.07 2.85
CA LYS A 134 -20.77 -7.09 4.19
C LYS A 134 -21.28 -5.73 4.70
N ALA A 135 -21.20 -4.64 3.92
CA ALA A 135 -21.50 -3.29 4.39
C ALA A 135 -22.37 -2.49 3.40
N LYS A 136 -22.74 -1.25 3.78
CA LYS A 136 -23.24 -0.26 2.81
C LYS A 136 -22.22 -0.12 1.68
N ARG A 137 -22.70 0.01 0.44
CA ARG A 137 -21.88 0.31 -0.75
C ARG A 137 -21.38 1.76 -0.71
N SER A 138 -20.53 2.05 0.24
CA SER A 138 -19.88 3.34 0.44
C SER A 138 -18.63 3.10 1.28
N TYR A 139 -17.62 3.94 1.11
CA TYR A 139 -16.45 4.04 1.98
C TYR A 139 -16.35 5.43 2.64
N ALA A 140 -17.41 6.25 2.55
CA ALA A 140 -17.40 7.64 3.00
C ALA A 140 -17.14 7.82 4.51
N ASP A 141 -17.37 6.76 5.30
CA ASP A 141 -17.09 6.68 6.73
C ASP A 141 -15.60 6.39 7.05
N ILE A 142 -14.80 5.99 6.07
CA ILE A 142 -13.38 5.69 6.28
C ILE A 142 -12.61 7.02 6.28
N PRO A 143 -11.91 7.38 7.38
CA PRO A 143 -11.21 8.65 7.47
C PRO A 143 -9.93 8.64 6.62
N VAL A 144 -9.73 9.73 5.87
CA VAL A 144 -8.46 10.00 5.17
C VAL A 144 -7.39 10.37 6.21
N PRO A 145 -6.22 9.72 6.23
CA PRO A 145 -5.12 10.11 7.11
C PRO A 145 -4.60 11.51 6.73
N ARG A 146 -4.41 12.39 7.72
CA ARG A 146 -4.07 13.81 7.52
C ARG A 146 -2.69 14.16 8.05
N THR A 147 -2.12 13.31 8.88
CA THR A 147 -0.81 13.48 9.52
C THR A 147 0.12 12.33 9.12
N PRO A 148 1.45 12.54 9.09
CA PRO A 148 2.39 11.45 8.85
C PRO A 148 2.21 10.26 9.79
N GLY A 149 1.88 10.49 11.06
CA GLY A 149 1.58 9.41 12.01
C GLY A 149 0.35 8.59 11.63
N GLU A 150 -0.74 9.24 11.18
CA GLU A 150 -1.93 8.54 10.68
C GLU A 150 -1.67 7.79 9.37
N VAL A 151 -0.82 8.33 8.49
CA VAL A 151 -0.41 7.66 7.26
C VAL A 151 0.35 6.37 7.59
N LEU A 152 1.36 6.45 8.46
CA LEU A 152 2.12 5.28 8.90
C LEU A 152 1.21 4.23 9.56
N ALA A 153 0.34 4.66 10.47
CA ALA A 153 -0.61 3.75 11.12
C ALA A 153 -1.54 3.07 10.12
N ARG A 154 -1.93 3.76 9.04
CA ARG A 154 -2.73 3.16 7.98
C ARG A 154 -1.93 2.14 7.17
N ILE A 155 -0.67 2.42 6.83
CA ILE A 155 0.20 1.48 6.11
C ILE A 155 0.37 0.19 6.93
N GLU A 156 0.72 0.30 8.21
CA GLU A 156 0.89 -0.86 9.09
C GLU A 156 -0.41 -1.64 9.29
N GLU A 157 -1.57 -0.97 9.34
CA GLU A 157 -2.88 -1.66 9.38
C GLU A 157 -3.09 -2.50 8.11
N LEU A 158 -2.77 -1.96 6.93
CA LEU A 158 -2.89 -2.69 5.67
C LEU A 158 -1.98 -3.93 5.68
N GLU A 159 -0.71 -3.76 6.07
CA GLU A 159 0.26 -4.86 6.18
C GLU A 159 -0.25 -5.96 7.12
N GLN A 160 -0.66 -5.58 8.33
CA GLN A 160 -1.16 -6.51 9.33
C GLN A 160 -2.37 -7.29 8.83
N VAL A 161 -3.35 -6.62 8.23
CA VAL A 161 -4.57 -7.27 7.71
C VAL A 161 -4.24 -8.24 6.58
N VAL A 162 -3.34 -7.88 5.67
CA VAL A 162 -2.96 -8.77 4.56
C VAL A 162 -2.21 -9.99 5.09
N TRP A 163 -1.29 -9.80 6.03
CA TRP A 163 -0.58 -10.90 6.68
C TRP A 163 -1.53 -11.84 7.39
N GLU A 164 -2.46 -11.32 8.20
CA GLU A 164 -3.48 -12.11 8.86
C GLU A 164 -4.36 -12.86 7.85
N ALA A 165 -4.84 -12.18 6.80
CA ALA A 165 -5.68 -12.81 5.79
C ALA A 165 -4.96 -13.92 4.99
N ALA A 166 -3.63 -13.88 4.90
CA ALA A 166 -2.83 -14.94 4.28
C ALA A 166 -2.71 -16.18 5.18
N GLU A 167 -2.55 -15.98 6.49
CA GLU A 167 -2.28 -17.05 7.46
C GLU A 167 -3.53 -17.68 8.07
N ARG A 168 -4.64 -16.94 8.18
CA ARG A 168 -5.90 -17.41 8.78
C ARG A 168 -7.09 -17.18 7.84
N PRO A 169 -8.22 -17.90 8.05
CA PRO A 169 -9.45 -17.65 7.30
C PRO A 169 -9.83 -16.16 7.35
N VAL A 170 -10.19 -15.59 6.20
CA VAL A 170 -10.48 -14.15 6.08
C VAL A 170 -11.66 -13.71 6.97
N GLY A 171 -12.58 -14.63 7.28
CA GLY A 171 -13.66 -14.38 8.23
C GLY A 171 -13.21 -14.17 9.68
N ALA A 172 -12.00 -14.58 10.05
CA ALA A 172 -11.41 -14.41 11.37
C ALA A 172 -10.61 -13.10 11.52
N VAL A 173 -10.46 -12.32 10.44
CA VAL A 173 -9.85 -11.00 10.47
C VAL A 173 -10.89 -9.98 10.93
N GLU A 174 -10.45 -8.99 11.72
CA GLU A 174 -11.34 -7.94 12.23
C GLU A 174 -12.07 -7.21 11.08
N PRO A 175 -13.42 -7.11 11.12
CA PRO A 175 -14.20 -6.68 9.95
C PRO A 175 -13.87 -5.27 9.47
N ASP A 176 -13.63 -4.34 10.39
CA ASP A 176 -13.43 -2.93 10.09
C ASP A 176 -12.08 -2.66 9.41
N PRO A 177 -10.93 -3.12 9.96
CA PRO A 177 -9.65 -3.12 9.24
C PRO A 177 -9.73 -3.85 7.91
N LEU A 178 -10.35 -5.04 7.88
CA LEU A 178 -10.50 -5.82 6.65
C LEU A 178 -11.23 -5.04 5.54
N ARG A 179 -12.31 -4.35 5.89
CA ARG A 179 -13.05 -3.51 4.95
C ARG A 179 -12.20 -2.36 4.42
N ARG A 180 -11.42 -1.70 5.27
CA ARG A 180 -10.51 -0.62 4.86
C ARG A 180 -9.43 -1.13 3.92
N THR A 181 -8.82 -2.26 4.24
CA THR A 181 -7.80 -2.92 3.39
C THR A 181 -8.37 -3.36 2.05
N TYR A 182 -9.57 -3.94 2.05
CA TYR A 182 -10.28 -4.27 0.82
C TYR A 182 -10.55 -3.03 -0.04
N GLY A 183 -11.10 -1.98 0.57
CA GLY A 183 -11.39 -0.71 -0.10
C GLY A 183 -10.13 -0.01 -0.63
N PHE A 184 -9.00 -0.16 0.07
CA PHE A 184 -7.70 0.32 -0.40
C PHE A 184 -7.31 -0.36 -1.70
N PHE A 185 -7.26 -1.70 -1.73
CA PHE A 185 -6.90 -2.44 -2.95
C PHE A 185 -7.88 -2.22 -4.10
N GLU A 186 -9.17 -2.09 -3.80
CA GLU A 186 -10.20 -1.74 -4.79
C GLU A 186 -9.98 -0.35 -5.41
N THR A 187 -9.75 0.66 -4.57
CA THR A 187 -9.46 2.02 -5.03
C THR A 187 -8.15 2.06 -5.82
N SER A 188 -7.12 1.36 -5.33
CA SER A 188 -5.80 1.23 -5.95
C SER A 188 -5.87 0.63 -7.35
N ALA A 189 -6.59 -0.47 -7.53
CA ALA A 189 -6.78 -1.12 -8.82
C ALA A 189 -7.58 -0.22 -9.78
N TRP A 190 -8.66 0.39 -9.29
CA TRP A 190 -9.49 1.31 -10.07
C TRP A 190 -8.69 2.51 -10.58
N LEU A 191 -7.83 3.09 -9.74
CA LEU A 191 -6.99 4.24 -10.12
C LEU A 191 -6.09 3.96 -11.31
N VAL A 192 -5.40 2.82 -11.26
CA VAL A 192 -4.52 2.40 -12.36
C VAL A 192 -5.35 2.15 -13.62
N TRP A 193 -6.45 1.42 -13.50
CA TRP A 193 -7.34 1.16 -14.64
C TRP A 193 -7.90 2.43 -15.27
N GLN A 194 -8.37 3.39 -14.47
CA GLN A 194 -8.91 4.66 -14.97
C GLN A 194 -7.82 5.47 -15.70
N HIS A 195 -6.60 5.48 -15.16
CA HIS A 195 -5.48 6.17 -15.80
C HIS A 195 -5.09 5.52 -17.14
N LEU A 196 -5.07 4.18 -17.20
CA LEU A 196 -4.83 3.42 -18.44
C LEU A 196 -5.84 3.78 -19.53
N GLN A 197 -7.15 3.78 -19.19
CA GLN A 197 -8.22 4.10 -20.14
C GLN A 197 -8.09 5.51 -20.73
N ARG A 198 -7.66 6.49 -19.93
CA ARG A 198 -7.49 7.87 -20.38
C ARG A 198 -6.32 8.07 -21.35
N MET A 199 -5.36 7.14 -21.40
CA MET A 199 -4.18 7.26 -22.27
C MET A 199 -4.30 6.43 -23.55
N THR A 200 -5.28 5.54 -23.64
CA THR A 200 -5.61 4.81 -24.87
C THR A 200 -6.58 5.57 -25.79
N HIS A 201 -7.06 6.75 -25.35
CA HIS A 201 -7.92 7.67 -26.10
C HIS A 201 -7.17 8.98 -26.36
#